data_AF-A0A4T0FW50-F1
#
_entry.id   AF-A0A4T0FW50-F1
#
_cell.length_a   1.000
_cell.length_b   1.000
_cell.length_c   1.000
_cell.angle_alpha   90.00
_cell.angle_beta   90.00
_cell.angle_gamma   90.00
#
_symmetry.space_group_name_H-M   'P 1'
#
loop_
_entity.id
_entity.type
_entity.pdbx_description
1 polymer ?
#
loop_
_entity_poly.entity_id
_entity_poly.type
_entity_poly.pdbx_seq_one_letter_code
_entity_poly.pdbx_strand_id
1 'polypeptide(L)'
;YTDNIIHHRLANDERGWKQLSKRVFSSQSEQDKQSALLELHRFKLQMDRAHLIQSAMEVQTAEAEAERTRMNEECVAIVDQNKQLLYELQQAQIDRQRKMEYDVLASEIFKYPSRDDSLQAIDALDKSIKQLHDTKDQQRNTFSKRAVTFAEILDACERLRGDVGAEAEEGRRRALLEMELEGENEGEGEGDTEQHSAKSKLDPHAAAFEPGTAKKSGDLEEGEEDEE
;
A
#
# COMPACT_ATOMS: atom_id res chain seq x y z
N TYR A 1 38.47 -47.33 38.06
CA TYR A 1 37.38 -48.33 38.21
C TYR A 1 37.62 -49.56 37.33
N THR A 2 38.08 -49.38 36.09
CA THR A 2 38.48 -50.45 35.15
C THR A 2 39.64 -51.31 35.67
N ASP A 3 40.70 -50.72 36.24
CA ASP A 3 41.86 -51.47 36.75
C ASP A 3 41.52 -52.46 37.86
N ASN A 4 40.61 -52.10 38.76
CA ASN A 4 40.16 -52.98 39.85
C ASN A 4 39.40 -54.21 39.31
N ILE A 5 38.65 -54.04 38.20
CA ILE A 5 37.91 -55.13 37.55
C ILE A 5 38.89 -56.07 36.84
N ILE A 6 39.91 -55.50 36.19
CA ILE A 6 40.95 -56.27 35.50
C ILE A 6 41.78 -57.08 36.51
N HIS A 7 42.21 -56.47 37.62
CA HIS A 7 42.92 -57.15 38.69
C HIS A 7 42.09 -58.27 39.33
N HIS A 8 40.80 -58.06 39.55
CA HIS A 8 39.92 -59.09 40.11
C HIS A 8 39.73 -60.28 39.14
N ARG A 9 39.66 -60.03 37.83
CA ARG A 9 39.58 -61.11 36.83
C ARG A 9 40.87 -61.93 36.78
N LEU A 10 42.02 -61.27 36.70
CA LEU A 10 43.34 -61.93 36.73
C LEU A 10 43.54 -62.77 38.00
N ALA A 11 43.17 -62.23 39.17
CA ALA A 11 43.31 -62.95 40.44
C ALA A 11 42.41 -64.21 40.54
N ASN A 12 41.24 -64.20 39.90
CA ASN A 12 40.34 -65.35 39.86
C ASN A 12 40.85 -66.47 38.94
N ASP A 13 41.42 -66.13 37.79
CA ASP A 13 41.98 -67.13 36.87
C ASP A 13 43.25 -67.76 37.43
N GLU A 14 44.10 -66.98 38.10
CA GLU A 14 45.28 -67.49 38.79
C GLU A 14 44.94 -68.49 39.91
N ARG A 15 43.80 -68.30 40.60
CA ARG A 15 43.38 -69.23 41.66
C ARG A 15 43.07 -70.62 41.12
N GLY A 16 42.38 -70.71 39.97
CA GLY A 16 42.06 -71.99 39.33
C GLY A 16 43.32 -72.75 38.92
N TRP A 17 44.28 -72.04 38.32
CA TRP A 17 45.58 -72.61 37.94
C TRP A 17 46.40 -73.07 39.15
N LYS A 18 46.49 -72.25 40.20
CA LYS A 18 47.24 -72.58 41.43
C LYS A 18 46.67 -73.80 42.16
N GLN A 19 45.34 -73.98 42.15
CA GLN A 19 44.69 -75.15 42.74
C GLN A 19 44.96 -76.42 41.93
N LEU A 20 44.82 -76.33 40.61
CA LEU A 20 45.09 -77.43 39.68
C LEU A 20 46.57 -77.87 39.76
N SER A 21 47.51 -76.94 39.72
CA SER A 21 48.95 -77.29 39.79
C SER A 21 49.26 -77.97 41.12
N LYS A 22 48.76 -77.43 42.24
CA LYS A 22 48.95 -78.02 43.57
C LYS A 22 48.43 -79.45 43.62
N ARG A 23 47.22 -79.74 43.11
CA ARG A 23 46.65 -81.09 43.14
C ARG A 23 47.39 -82.07 42.21
N VAL A 24 47.76 -81.63 41.02
CA VAL A 24 48.50 -82.47 40.06
C VAL A 24 49.86 -82.88 40.65
N PHE A 25 50.59 -81.95 41.29
CA PHE A 25 51.90 -82.24 41.89
C PHE A 25 51.81 -82.99 43.23
N SER A 26 50.68 -82.96 43.94
CA SER A 26 50.49 -83.69 45.20
C SER A 26 49.80 -85.05 45.06
N SER A 27 49.49 -85.48 43.83
CA SER A 27 48.75 -86.73 43.57
C SER A 27 49.65 -87.95 43.76
N GLN A 28 49.42 -88.74 44.82
CA GLN A 28 50.18 -89.98 45.08
C GLN A 28 49.32 -91.25 44.94
N SER A 29 48.00 -91.13 45.12
CA SER A 29 47.02 -92.21 44.94
C SER A 29 46.30 -92.13 43.60
N GLU A 30 45.76 -93.26 43.13
CA GLU A 30 44.93 -93.30 41.91
C GLU A 30 43.66 -92.46 42.03
N GLN A 31 43.13 -92.33 43.25
CA GLN A 31 41.97 -91.49 43.56
C GLN A 31 42.32 -89.99 43.49
N ASP A 32 43.55 -89.61 43.84
CA ASP A 32 44.02 -88.23 43.70
C ASP A 32 44.16 -87.85 42.22
N LYS A 33 44.69 -88.76 41.40
CA LYS A 33 44.81 -88.58 39.94
C LYS A 33 43.45 -88.38 39.28
N GLN A 34 42.43 -89.17 39.66
CA GLN A 34 41.06 -88.99 39.18
C GLN A 34 40.50 -87.62 39.60
N SER A 35 40.77 -87.18 40.82
CA SER A 35 40.35 -85.86 41.29
C SER A 35 41.05 -84.71 40.55
N ALA A 36 42.33 -84.87 40.21
CA ALA A 36 43.12 -83.90 39.44
C ALA A 36 42.65 -83.81 37.98
N LEU A 37 42.24 -84.93 37.37
CA LEU A 37 41.60 -84.93 36.05
C LEU A 37 40.26 -84.18 36.05
N LEU A 38 39.44 -84.35 37.08
CA LEU A 38 38.19 -83.59 37.22
C LEU A 38 38.45 -82.08 37.37
N GLU A 39 39.48 -81.69 38.10
CA GLU A 39 39.88 -80.28 38.19
C GLU A 39 40.43 -79.73 36.87
N LEU A 40 41.19 -80.52 36.12
CA LEU A 40 41.68 -80.15 34.80
C LEU A 40 40.49 -79.91 33.84
N HIS A 41 39.50 -80.80 33.85
CA HIS A 41 38.28 -80.61 33.06
C HIS A 41 37.49 -79.36 33.48
N ARG A 42 37.40 -79.09 34.79
CA ARG A 42 36.76 -77.88 35.31
C ARG A 42 37.49 -76.61 34.86
N PHE A 43 38.83 -76.62 34.92
CA PHE A 43 39.64 -75.49 34.47
C PHE A 43 39.51 -75.26 32.96
N LYS A 44 39.53 -76.34 32.17
CA LYS A 44 39.26 -76.27 30.72
C LYS A 44 37.91 -75.64 30.42
N LEU A 45 36.85 -76.11 31.09
CA LEU A 45 35.50 -75.56 30.92
C LEU A 45 35.42 -74.07 31.31
N GLN A 46 36.16 -73.65 32.35
CA GLN A 46 36.26 -72.24 32.73
C GLN A 46 36.93 -71.40 31.63
N MET A 47 38.01 -71.89 31.02
CA MET A 47 38.69 -71.20 29.92
C MET A 47 37.81 -71.11 28.67
N ASP A 48 37.15 -72.21 28.30
CA ASP A 48 36.23 -72.25 27.14
C ASP A 48 35.07 -71.25 27.35
N ARG A 49 34.54 -71.17 28.58
CA ARG A 49 33.51 -70.18 28.94
C ARG A 49 34.04 -68.75 28.84
N ALA A 50 35.24 -68.47 29.32
CA ALA A 50 35.84 -67.14 29.24
C ALA A 50 36.03 -66.69 27.78
N HIS A 51 36.49 -67.60 26.92
CA HIS A 51 36.63 -67.34 25.49
C HIS A 51 35.29 -67.05 24.82
N LEU A 52 34.25 -67.83 25.14
CA LEU A 52 32.90 -67.58 24.62
C LEU A 52 32.36 -66.21 25.06
N ILE A 53 32.57 -65.83 26.31
CA ILE A 53 32.18 -64.51 26.83
C ILE A 53 32.94 -63.41 26.10
N GLN A 54 34.25 -63.57 25.88
CA GLN A 54 35.03 -62.58 25.15
C GLN A 54 34.51 -62.40 23.72
N SER A 55 34.29 -63.50 22.99
CA SER A 55 33.74 -63.45 21.63
C SER A 55 32.36 -62.78 21.59
N ALA A 56 31.48 -63.08 22.55
CA ALA A 56 30.18 -62.42 22.66
C ALA A 56 30.31 -60.92 22.98
N MET A 57 31.25 -60.54 23.85
CA MET A 57 31.52 -59.14 24.16
C MET A 57 32.05 -58.38 22.94
N GLU A 58 32.93 -58.98 22.14
CA GLU A 58 33.47 -58.37 20.92
C GLU A 58 32.37 -58.06 19.91
N VAL A 59 31.46 -59.03 19.67
CA VAL A 59 30.29 -58.82 18.80
C VAL A 59 29.40 -57.71 19.35
N GLN A 60 29.09 -57.73 20.64
CA GLN A 60 28.25 -56.72 21.26
C GLN A 60 28.86 -55.32 21.20
N THR A 61 30.18 -55.21 21.39
CA THR A 61 30.87 -53.91 21.26
C THR A 61 30.83 -53.38 19.83
N ALA A 62 31.01 -54.25 18.83
CA ALA A 62 30.92 -53.86 17.43
C ALA A 62 29.52 -53.37 17.05
N GLU A 63 28.47 -54.06 17.52
CA GLU A 63 27.08 -53.64 17.33
C GLU A 63 26.78 -52.31 18.01
N ALA A 64 27.25 -52.12 19.25
CA ALA A 64 27.07 -50.88 19.99
C ALA A 64 27.79 -49.69 19.35
N GLU A 65 28.99 -49.92 18.79
CA GLU A 65 29.72 -48.90 18.03
C GLU A 65 29.00 -48.54 16.73
N ALA A 66 28.49 -49.54 15.99
CA ALA A 66 27.72 -49.32 14.78
C ALA A 66 26.44 -48.50 15.07
N GLU A 67 25.67 -48.86 16.10
CA GLU A 67 24.47 -48.10 16.47
C GLU A 67 24.82 -46.69 16.94
N ARG A 68 25.92 -46.52 17.68
CA ARG A 68 26.39 -45.19 18.09
C ARG A 68 26.76 -44.31 16.88
N THR A 69 27.41 -44.87 15.86
CA THR A 69 27.72 -44.13 14.63
C THR A 69 26.45 -43.72 13.90
N ARG A 70 25.49 -44.63 13.75
CA ARG A 70 24.19 -44.36 13.14
C ARG A 70 23.42 -43.26 13.87
N MET A 71 23.32 -43.34 15.20
CA MET A 71 22.68 -42.29 16.01
C MET A 71 23.35 -40.94 15.83
N ASN A 72 24.69 -40.91 15.74
CA ASN A 72 25.42 -39.67 15.55
C ASN A 72 25.16 -39.05 14.17
N GLU A 73 25.10 -39.87 13.12
CA GLU A 73 24.72 -39.43 11.78
C GLU A 73 23.30 -38.86 11.73
N GLU A 74 22.35 -39.52 12.40
CA GLU A 74 20.97 -39.05 12.50
C GLU A 74 20.87 -37.73 13.28
N CYS A 75 21.59 -37.60 14.40
CA CYS A 75 21.69 -36.35 15.15
C CYS A 75 22.23 -35.20 14.28
N VAL A 76 23.27 -35.44 13.50
CA VAL A 76 23.83 -34.43 12.58
C VAL A 76 22.80 -34.04 11.52
N ALA A 77 22.12 -35.02 10.93
CA ALA A 77 21.07 -34.77 9.94
C ALA A 77 19.92 -33.93 10.50
N ILE A 78 19.45 -34.23 11.73
CA ILE A 78 18.40 -33.47 12.42
C ILE A 78 18.86 -32.03 12.71
N VAL A 79 20.11 -31.84 13.12
CA VAL A 79 20.67 -30.52 13.37
C VAL A 79 20.70 -29.69 12.09
N ASP A 80 21.10 -30.29 10.97
CA ASP A 80 21.15 -29.59 9.69
C ASP A 80 19.76 -29.29 9.12
N GLN A 81 18.80 -30.21 9.27
CA GLN A 81 17.40 -29.95 8.96
C GLN A 81 16.82 -28.80 9.80
N ASN A 82 17.12 -28.76 11.09
CA ASN A 82 16.69 -27.64 11.95
C ASN A 82 17.29 -26.31 11.48
N LYS A 83 18.56 -26.27 11.07
CA LYS A 83 19.16 -25.03 10.53
C LYS A 83 18.46 -24.59 9.25
N GLN A 84 18.11 -25.52 8.36
CA GLN A 84 17.38 -25.22 7.13
C GLN A 84 15.98 -24.66 7.45
N LEU A 85 15.23 -25.30 8.35
CA LEU A 85 13.91 -24.83 8.77
C LEU A 85 13.97 -23.44 9.44
N LEU A 86 15.00 -23.16 10.23
CA LEU A 86 15.20 -21.83 10.82
C LEU A 86 15.47 -20.77 9.76
N TYR A 87 16.26 -21.10 8.73
CA TYR A 87 16.50 -20.20 7.61
C TYR A 87 15.23 -19.94 6.78
N GLU A 88 14.48 -20.99 6.46
CA GLU A 88 13.20 -20.88 5.76
C GLU A 88 12.19 -20.04 6.56
N LEU A 89 12.14 -20.23 7.88
CA LEU A 89 11.30 -19.43 8.76
C LEU A 89 11.69 -17.95 8.74
N GLN A 90 12.99 -17.64 8.79
CA GLN A 90 13.48 -16.27 8.70
C GLN A 90 13.09 -15.64 7.36
N GLN A 91 13.25 -16.38 6.26
CA GLN A 91 12.88 -15.90 4.94
C GLN A 91 11.37 -15.64 4.84
N ALA A 92 10.54 -16.56 5.34
CA ALA A 92 9.09 -16.40 5.39
C ALA A 92 8.65 -15.19 6.24
N GLN A 93 9.35 -14.91 7.34
CA GLN A 93 9.09 -13.72 8.17
C GLN A 93 9.42 -12.42 7.43
N ILE A 94 10.55 -12.38 6.70
CA ILE A 94 10.92 -11.23 5.87
C ILE A 94 9.87 -10.99 4.78
N ASP A 95 9.44 -12.05 4.09
CA ASP A 95 8.46 -11.94 3.02
C ASP A 95 7.07 -11.53 3.56
N ARG A 96 6.70 -12.02 4.75
CA ARG A 96 5.51 -11.53 5.46
C ARG A 96 5.63 -10.04 5.78
N GLN A 97 6.77 -9.58 6.28
CA GLN A 97 6.97 -8.16 6.61
C GLN A 97 6.84 -7.29 5.35
N ARG A 98 7.48 -7.66 4.25
CA ARG A 98 7.36 -6.97 2.95
C ARG A 98 5.92 -6.95 2.46
N LYS A 99 5.19 -8.06 2.61
CA LYS A 99 3.77 -8.12 2.24
C LYS A 99 2.93 -7.16 3.06
N MET A 100 3.14 -7.07 4.37
CA MET A 100 2.45 -6.09 5.20
C MET A 100 2.78 -4.65 4.78
N GLU A 101 4.03 -4.36 4.44
CA GLU A 101 4.42 -3.04 3.92
C GLU A 101 3.72 -2.72 2.58
N TYR A 102 3.60 -3.71 1.69
CA TYR A 102 2.83 -3.56 0.45
C TYR A 102 1.34 -3.39 0.69
N ASP A 103 0.77 -4.10 1.66
CA ASP A 103 -0.66 -3.98 2.01
C ASP A 103 -0.95 -2.58 2.59
N VAL A 104 -0.05 -2.05 3.43
CA VAL A 104 -0.14 -0.68 3.93
C VAL A 104 -0.06 0.33 2.78
N LEU A 105 0.93 0.20 1.90
CA LEU A 105 1.07 1.08 0.74
C LEU A 105 -0.13 0.98 -0.21
N ALA A 106 -0.63 -0.22 -0.45
CA ALA A 106 -1.83 -0.43 -1.27
C ALA A 106 -3.04 0.25 -0.64
N SER A 107 -3.23 0.12 0.69
CA SER A 107 -4.31 0.80 1.40
C SER A 107 -4.21 2.33 1.30
N GLU A 108 -3.00 2.87 1.27
CA GLU A 108 -2.78 4.31 1.09
C GLU A 108 -3.08 4.73 -0.36
N ILE A 109 -2.64 3.94 -1.35
CA ILE A 109 -2.93 4.18 -2.77
C ILE A 109 -4.45 4.15 -3.04
N PHE A 110 -5.19 3.22 -2.42
CA PHE A 110 -6.64 3.13 -2.56
C PHE A 110 -7.42 4.34 -2.01
N LYS A 111 -6.79 5.21 -1.22
CA LYS A 111 -7.41 6.48 -0.80
C LYS A 111 -7.48 7.50 -1.93
N TYR A 112 -6.66 7.34 -2.96
CA TYR A 112 -6.64 8.21 -4.12
C TYR A 112 -7.61 7.70 -5.20
N PRO A 113 -8.19 8.60 -6.01
CA PRO A 113 -9.03 8.20 -7.13
C PRO A 113 -8.23 7.32 -8.11
N SER A 114 -8.95 6.48 -8.86
CA SER A 114 -8.33 5.66 -9.89
C SER A 114 -7.57 6.54 -10.87
N ARG A 115 -6.49 5.99 -11.42
CA ARG A 115 -5.71 6.65 -12.47
C ARG A 115 -6.59 6.98 -13.68
N ASP A 116 -7.52 6.10 -14.03
CA ASP A 116 -8.42 6.30 -15.16
C ASP A 116 -9.42 7.43 -14.90
N ASP A 117 -9.98 7.50 -13.68
CA ASP A 117 -10.89 8.58 -13.30
C ASP A 117 -10.19 9.94 -13.34
N SER A 118 -8.94 9.97 -12.86
CA SER A 118 -8.10 11.18 -12.90
C SER A 118 -7.80 11.61 -14.34
N LEU A 119 -7.53 10.66 -15.25
CA LEU A 119 -7.31 10.95 -16.67
C LEU A 119 -8.58 11.45 -17.36
N GLN A 120 -9.74 10.88 -17.04
CA GLN A 120 -11.03 11.37 -17.54
C GLN A 120 -11.32 12.78 -17.05
N ALA A 121 -11.04 13.08 -15.78
CA ALA A 121 -11.18 14.41 -15.22
C ALA A 121 -10.26 15.43 -15.91
N ILE A 122 -9.01 15.05 -16.20
CA ILE A 122 -8.07 15.88 -16.96
C ILE A 122 -8.59 16.14 -18.37
N ASP A 123 -9.03 15.12 -19.11
CA ASP A 123 -9.55 15.29 -20.47
C ASP A 123 -10.83 16.15 -20.49
N ALA A 124 -11.71 16.01 -19.49
CA ALA A 124 -12.88 16.87 -19.33
C ALA A 124 -12.49 18.33 -19.08
N LEU A 125 -11.49 18.58 -18.22
CA LEU A 125 -10.96 19.92 -17.97
C LEU A 125 -10.31 20.52 -19.21
N ASP A 126 -9.52 19.75 -19.96
CA ASP A 126 -8.88 20.20 -21.20
C ASP A 126 -9.92 20.59 -22.27
N LYS A 127 -11.00 19.82 -22.38
CA LYS A 127 -12.14 20.16 -23.25
C LYS A 127 -12.81 21.46 -22.81
N SER A 128 -13.04 21.64 -21.51
CA SER A 128 -13.61 22.86 -20.94
C SER A 128 -12.72 24.08 -21.19
N ILE A 129 -11.40 23.94 -21.02
CA ILE A 129 -10.43 25.00 -21.30
C ILE A 129 -10.48 25.41 -22.77
N LYS A 130 -10.51 24.43 -23.70
CA LYS A 130 -10.63 24.71 -25.14
C LYS A 130 -11.93 25.47 -25.45
N GLN A 131 -13.06 25.05 -24.87
CA GLN A 131 -14.33 25.76 -25.03
C GLN A 131 -14.28 27.18 -24.47
N LEU A 132 -13.61 27.42 -23.34
CA LEU A 132 -13.41 28.76 -22.79
C LEU A 132 -12.56 29.65 -23.69
N HIS A 133 -11.52 29.10 -24.32
CA HIS A 133 -10.73 29.82 -25.31
C HIS A 133 -11.55 30.19 -26.55
N ASP A 134 -12.29 29.23 -27.10
CA ASP A 134 -13.13 29.47 -28.28
C ASP A 134 -14.22 30.53 -28.00
N THR A 135 -14.88 30.43 -26.85
CA THR A 135 -15.91 31.40 -26.43
C THR A 135 -15.31 32.79 -26.18
N LYS A 136 -14.12 32.87 -25.57
CA LYS A 136 -13.39 34.14 -25.42
C LYS A 136 -13.07 34.77 -26.77
N ASP A 137 -12.62 33.98 -27.74
CA ASP A 137 -12.28 34.48 -29.08
C ASP A 137 -13.54 34.91 -29.84
N GLN A 138 -14.63 34.16 -29.74
CA GLN A 138 -15.94 34.56 -30.27
C GLN A 138 -16.44 35.88 -29.65
N GLN A 139 -16.35 36.02 -28.32
CA GLN A 139 -16.73 37.25 -27.63
C GLN A 139 -15.87 38.42 -28.10
N ARG A 140 -14.55 38.25 -28.16
CA ARG A 140 -13.63 39.29 -28.66
C ARG A 140 -14.00 39.74 -30.08
N ASN A 141 -14.28 38.78 -30.96
CA ASN A 141 -14.69 39.06 -32.33
C ASN A 141 -16.04 39.78 -32.40
N THR A 142 -17.02 39.39 -31.58
CA THR A 142 -18.33 40.07 -31.54
C THR A 142 -18.22 41.48 -30.97
N PHE A 143 -17.41 41.71 -29.93
CA PHE A 143 -17.15 43.05 -29.39
C PHE A 143 -16.45 43.94 -30.42
N SER A 144 -15.47 43.41 -31.15
CA SER A 144 -14.79 44.17 -32.22
C SER A 144 -15.75 44.55 -33.34
N LYS A 145 -16.59 43.61 -33.82
CA LYS A 145 -17.63 43.90 -34.82
C LYS A 145 -18.62 44.96 -34.32
N ARG A 146 -19.08 44.83 -33.08
CA ARG A 146 -19.99 45.81 -32.47
C ARG A 146 -19.36 47.19 -32.38
N ALA A 147 -18.08 47.29 -31.99
CA ALA A 147 -17.37 48.55 -31.94
C ALA A 147 -17.33 49.25 -33.30
N VAL A 148 -17.09 48.50 -34.38
CA VAL A 148 -17.14 49.03 -35.76
C VAL A 148 -18.55 49.51 -36.11
N THR A 149 -19.58 48.69 -35.88
CA THR A 149 -20.97 49.10 -36.18
C THR A 149 -21.42 50.30 -35.34
N PHE A 150 -20.96 50.42 -34.09
CA PHE A 150 -21.25 51.59 -33.26
C PHE A 150 -20.55 52.83 -33.78
N ALA A 151 -19.31 52.72 -34.26
CA ALA A 151 -18.62 53.83 -34.92
C ALA A 151 -19.37 54.27 -36.19
N GLU A 152 -19.84 53.34 -37.01
CA GLU A 152 -20.66 53.66 -38.20
C GLU A 152 -21.97 54.38 -37.85
N ILE A 153 -22.65 53.98 -36.77
CA ILE A 153 -23.86 54.66 -36.28
C ILE A 153 -23.53 56.07 -35.77
N LEU A 154 -22.42 56.23 -35.04
CA LEU A 154 -21.98 57.55 -34.57
C LEU A 154 -21.68 58.48 -35.75
N ASP A 155 -20.94 58.00 -36.76
CA ASP A 155 -20.68 58.74 -37.99
C ASP A 155 -21.97 59.12 -38.71
N ALA A 156 -22.96 58.22 -38.77
CA ALA A 156 -24.27 58.51 -39.37
C ALA A 156 -25.06 59.57 -38.58
N CYS A 157 -25.02 59.52 -37.25
CA CYS A 157 -25.62 60.53 -36.38
C CYS A 157 -24.92 61.89 -36.52
N GLU A 158 -23.59 61.92 -36.65
CA GLU A 158 -22.83 63.14 -36.90
C GLU A 158 -23.15 63.75 -38.27
N ARG A 159 -23.28 62.93 -39.31
CA ARG A 159 -23.74 63.36 -40.64
C ARG A 159 -25.15 63.94 -40.57
N LEU A 160 -26.09 63.23 -39.95
CA LEU A 160 -27.47 63.71 -39.81
C LEU A 160 -27.54 65.01 -38.99
N ARG A 161 -26.71 65.14 -37.95
CA ARG A 161 -26.59 66.40 -37.20
C ARG A 161 -26.03 67.53 -38.07
N GLY A 162 -25.06 67.22 -38.94
CA GLY A 162 -24.52 68.14 -39.94
C GLY A 162 -25.59 68.57 -40.94
N ASP A 163 -26.33 67.62 -41.51
CA ASP A 163 -27.39 67.85 -42.49
C ASP A 163 -28.55 68.66 -41.89
N VAL A 164 -29.03 68.30 -40.69
CA VAL A 164 -30.05 69.07 -39.96
C VAL A 164 -29.53 70.47 -39.59
N GLY A 165 -28.25 70.59 -39.22
CA GLY A 165 -27.62 71.88 -38.95
C GLY A 165 -27.55 72.76 -40.20
N ALA A 166 -27.18 72.18 -41.34
CA ALA A 166 -27.12 72.85 -42.63
C ALA A 166 -28.52 73.23 -43.14
N GLU A 167 -29.50 72.34 -43.02
CA GLU A 167 -30.90 72.59 -43.36
C GLU A 167 -31.51 73.67 -42.45
N ALA A 168 -31.18 73.69 -41.15
CA ALA A 168 -31.60 74.77 -40.25
C ALA A 168 -30.91 76.10 -40.59
N GLU A 169 -29.66 76.10 -41.06
CA GLU A 169 -28.97 77.32 -41.52
C GLU A 169 -29.50 77.81 -42.87
N GLU A 170 -29.83 76.91 -43.80
CA GLU A 170 -30.51 77.21 -45.05
C GLU A 170 -31.94 77.68 -44.83
N GLY A 171 -32.65 77.09 -43.87
CA GLY A 171 -33.96 77.56 -43.40
C GLY A 171 -33.87 78.96 -42.80
N ARG A 172 -32.85 79.24 -41.98
CA ARG A 172 -32.56 80.60 -41.50
C ARG A 172 -32.21 81.56 -42.64
N ARG A 173 -31.40 81.14 -43.62
CA ARG A 173 -31.07 81.95 -44.80
C ARG A 173 -32.30 82.22 -45.66
N ARG A 174 -33.16 81.23 -45.89
CA ARG A 174 -34.43 81.38 -46.61
C ARG A 174 -35.39 82.29 -45.86
N ALA A 175 -35.56 82.10 -44.55
CA ALA A 175 -36.39 82.95 -43.72
C ALA A 175 -35.89 84.41 -43.70
N LEU A 176 -34.57 84.63 -43.72
CA LEU A 176 -33.99 85.96 -43.83
C LEU A 176 -34.26 86.59 -45.21
N LEU A 177 -34.17 85.81 -46.29
CA LEU A 177 -34.49 86.23 -47.66
C LEU A 177 -36.00 86.47 -47.87
N GLU A 178 -36.84 85.71 -47.16
CA GLU A 178 -38.29 85.84 -47.11
C GLU A 178 -38.70 87.08 -46.29
N MET A 179 -38.05 87.35 -45.15
CA MET A 179 -38.16 88.63 -44.43
C MET A 179 -37.66 89.83 -45.24
N GLU A 180 -36.70 89.64 -46.15
CA GLU A 180 -36.21 90.69 -47.04
C GLU A 180 -37.18 90.95 -48.23
N LEU A 181 -38.10 90.02 -48.50
CA LEU A 181 -39.13 90.11 -49.55
C LEU A 181 -40.53 90.45 -49.03
N GLU A 182 -40.84 90.13 -47.77
CA GLU A 182 -42.09 90.47 -47.10
C GLU A 182 -41.83 91.49 -45.98
N GLY A 183 -41.99 92.76 -46.35
CA GLY A 183 -42.25 93.80 -45.36
C GLY A 183 -43.67 93.67 -44.80
N GLU A 184 -43.72 93.64 -43.47
CA GLU A 184 -44.86 93.94 -42.59
C GLU A 184 -45.98 92.88 -42.47
N ASN A 185 -45.95 92.09 -41.39
CA ASN A 185 -46.95 92.24 -40.33
C ASN A 185 -46.53 91.50 -39.05
N GLU A 186 -46.44 92.26 -37.94
CA GLU A 186 -46.23 91.77 -36.58
C GLU A 186 -47.54 91.17 -36.01
N GLY A 187 -47.41 90.18 -35.12
CA GLY A 187 -48.55 89.60 -34.41
C GLY A 187 -48.14 88.48 -33.45
N GLU A 188 -47.64 88.88 -32.29
CA GLU A 188 -47.17 88.10 -31.14
C GLU A 188 -48.17 87.10 -30.53
N GLY A 189 -47.66 86.06 -29.86
CA GLY A 189 -48.44 85.13 -29.04
C GLY A 189 -47.62 84.02 -28.36
N GLU A 190 -47.02 84.34 -27.20
CA GLU A 190 -46.24 83.51 -26.28
C GLU A 190 -46.91 82.18 -25.85
N GLY A 191 -46.14 81.08 -25.75
CA GLY A 191 -45.70 80.49 -24.47
C GLY A 191 -46.37 79.11 -24.29
N ASP A 192 -45.78 78.03 -23.81
CA ASP A 192 -44.70 77.85 -22.86
C ASP A 192 -44.19 76.39 -22.95
N THR A 193 -43.03 76.17 -22.35
CA THR A 193 -42.20 74.96 -22.35
C THR A 193 -42.63 73.98 -21.25
N GLU A 194 -42.37 72.68 -21.44
CA GLU A 194 -41.89 71.68 -20.43
C GLU A 194 -42.41 70.27 -20.79
N GLN A 195 -41.56 69.35 -21.25
CA GLN A 195 -40.66 68.47 -20.50
C GLN A 195 -41.32 67.40 -19.60
N HIS A 196 -40.93 66.15 -19.91
CA HIS A 196 -40.74 64.97 -19.06
C HIS A 196 -41.86 63.94 -18.77
N SER A 197 -41.60 62.76 -19.35
CA SER A 197 -41.56 61.43 -18.73
C SER A 197 -42.84 60.59 -18.68
N ALA A 198 -42.87 59.59 -19.57
CA ALA A 198 -43.75 58.45 -19.45
C ALA A 198 -43.17 57.42 -18.45
N LYS A 199 -43.90 57.25 -17.34
CA LYS A 199 -44.19 55.98 -16.65
C LYS A 199 -43.01 55.10 -16.20
N SER A 200 -42.69 55.17 -14.90
CA SER A 200 -42.28 54.01 -14.10
C SER A 200 -43.24 53.84 -12.92
N LYS A 201 -44.10 52.81 -12.98
CA LYS A 201 -44.81 52.30 -11.80
C LYS A 201 -43.86 51.32 -11.11
N LEU A 202 -43.23 51.77 -10.04
CA LEU A 202 -42.58 50.91 -9.05
C LEU A 202 -43.28 51.19 -7.70
N ASP A 203 -43.71 50.12 -7.06
CA ASP A 203 -44.49 50.13 -5.83
C ASP A 203 -43.57 50.48 -4.64
N PRO A 204 -43.83 51.55 -3.86
CA PRO A 204 -42.98 51.95 -2.73
C PRO A 204 -43.02 50.98 -1.54
N HIS A 205 -43.84 49.92 -1.60
CA HIS A 205 -43.88 48.83 -0.60
C HIS A 205 -43.27 47.50 -1.09
N ALA A 206 -42.60 47.47 -2.24
CA ALA A 206 -41.93 46.24 -2.69
C ALA A 206 -40.76 45.87 -1.75
N ALA A 207 -40.79 44.65 -1.20
CA ALA A 207 -39.72 44.11 -0.38
C ALA A 207 -38.41 43.98 -1.18
N ALA A 208 -37.27 44.24 -0.54
CA ALA A 208 -35.96 44.12 -1.15
C ALA A 208 -35.69 42.66 -1.59
N PHE A 209 -35.19 42.48 -2.81
CA PHE A 209 -34.79 41.19 -3.34
C PHE A 209 -33.46 40.75 -2.72
N GLU A 210 -33.49 39.72 -1.87
CA GLU A 210 -32.30 39.01 -1.39
C GLU A 210 -32.15 37.69 -2.16
N PRO A 211 -31.07 37.50 -2.94
CA PRO A 211 -30.81 36.21 -3.58
C PRO A 211 -30.43 35.18 -2.51
N GLY A 212 -31.29 34.16 -2.36
CA GLY A 212 -31.20 33.16 -1.31
C GLY A 212 -29.90 32.36 -1.29
N THR A 213 -29.20 32.39 -0.16
CA THR A 213 -28.26 31.34 0.22
C THR A 213 -29.07 30.12 0.67
N ALA A 214 -29.20 29.14 -0.23
CA ALA A 214 -29.65 27.82 0.14
C ALA A 214 -28.63 27.19 1.11
N LYS A 215 -28.93 27.21 2.41
CA LYS A 215 -28.29 26.37 3.42
C LYS A 215 -29.33 25.47 4.09
N LYS A 216 -29.52 24.32 3.42
CA LYS A 216 -29.60 22.96 3.96
C LYS A 216 -30.05 22.84 5.43
N SER A 217 -31.32 22.48 5.59
CA SER A 217 -31.89 21.80 6.76
C SER A 217 -31.53 20.31 6.77
N GLY A 218 -31.43 19.76 7.98
CA GLY A 218 -31.24 18.33 8.31
C GLY A 218 -29.95 18.17 9.08
N ASP A 219 -29.89 18.09 10.41
CA ASP A 219 -30.81 17.54 11.42
C ASP A 219 -31.39 16.16 11.06
N LEU A 220 -30.60 15.14 11.35
CA LEU A 220 -31.03 13.77 11.58
C LEU A 220 -30.00 13.13 12.52
N GLU A 221 -30.42 13.12 13.77
CA GLU A 221 -29.93 12.36 14.91
C GLU A 221 -30.39 10.90 14.76
N GLU A 222 -29.46 9.95 14.88
CA GLU A 222 -29.60 8.53 15.25
C GLU A 222 -28.14 8.01 15.28
N GLY A 223 -27.58 7.46 16.36
CA GLY A 223 -28.07 6.40 17.21
C GLY A 223 -27.06 5.25 17.11
N GLU A 224 -26.69 4.66 18.25
CA GLU A 224 -25.65 3.64 18.51
C GLU A 224 -25.69 2.42 17.54
N GLU A 225 -24.61 1.67 17.32
CA GLU A 225 -24.24 0.52 18.16
C GLU A 225 -22.79 0.05 17.94
N ASP A 226 -22.20 -0.42 19.05
CA ASP A 226 -21.00 -1.24 19.17
C ASP A 226 -21.11 -2.54 18.36
N GLU A 227 -20.00 -3.05 17.83
CA GLU A 227 -19.75 -4.50 17.75
C GLU A 227 -18.24 -4.79 17.64
N GLU A 228 -17.89 -5.95 18.22
CA GLU A 228 -16.58 -6.47 18.65
C GLU A 228 -15.50 -6.67 17.57
#